data_AF-A0A326QDS6-F1
#
_entry.id   AF-A0A326QDS6-F1
#
_cell.length_a   1.000
_cell.length_b   1.000
_cell.length_c   1.000
_cell.angle_alpha   90.00
_cell.angle_beta   90.00
_cell.angle_gamma   90.00
#
_symmetry.space_group_name_H-M   'P 1'
#
loop_
_entity.id
_entity.type
_entity.pdbx_description
1 polymer ?
#
loop_
_entity_poly.entity_id
_entity_poly.type
_entity_poly.pdbx_seq_one_letter_code
_entity_poly.pdbx_strand_id
1 'polypeptide(L)' 'MPPTPPRPLDPELRARLLEEARTPWRGLRRGLWFAFSASAAIGLATMAMRVSAGGELASGDLIIQSGALLLFGVLLWRDR' A
#
# COMPACT_ATOMS: atom_id res chain seq x y z
N MET A 1 34.69 -6.99 34.14
CA MET A 1 33.58 -7.97 34.22
C MET A 1 33.29 -8.46 32.81
N PRO A 2 33.24 -9.78 32.55
CA PRO A 2 32.69 -10.29 31.30
C PRO A 2 31.18 -9.99 31.22
N PRO A 3 30.62 -9.71 30.02
CA PRO A 3 29.18 -9.52 29.87
C PRO A 3 28.45 -10.81 30.26
N THR A 4 27.39 -10.67 31.05
CA THR A 4 26.51 -11.80 31.39
C THR A 4 25.82 -12.32 30.12
N PRO A 5 25.75 -13.66 29.94
CA PRO A 5 25.08 -14.22 28.77
C PRO A 5 23.61 -13.79 28.75
N PRO A 6 23.06 -13.44 27.57
CA PRO A 6 21.68 -13.01 27.44
C PRO A 6 20.75 -14.10 27.94
N ARG A 7 19.75 -13.70 28.75
CA ARG A 7 18.76 -14.60 29.32
C ARG A 7 18.01 -15.32 28.19
N PRO A 8 17.79 -16.64 28.26
CA PRO A 8 17.07 -17.37 27.23
C PRO A 8 15.69 -16.73 27.00
N LEU A 9 15.39 -16.33 25.77
CA LEU A 9 14.07 -15.84 25.38
C LEU A 9 13.07 -16.96 25.53
N ASP A 10 11.89 -16.64 26.08
CA ASP A 10 10.76 -17.55 26.12
C ASP A 10 10.49 -18.09 24.69
N PRO A 11 10.44 -19.43 24.50
CA PRO A 11 10.20 -20.03 23.20
C PRO A 11 8.91 -19.55 22.52
N GLU A 12 7.86 -19.23 23.29
CA GLU A 12 6.60 -18.71 22.73
C GLU A 12 6.76 -17.29 22.19
N LEU A 13 7.42 -16.42 22.96
CA LEU A 13 7.75 -15.06 22.53
C LEU A 13 8.67 -15.08 21.30
N ARG A 14 9.66 -15.96 21.28
CA ARG A 14 10.56 -16.14 20.13
C ARG A 14 9.81 -16.58 18.88
N ALA A 15 8.86 -17.51 19.01
CA ALA A 15 8.03 -17.96 17.89
C ALA A 15 7.18 -16.82 17.31
N ARG A 16 6.55 -16.01 18.17
CA ARG A 16 5.76 -14.84 17.76
C ARG A 16 6.61 -13.77 17.07
N LEU A 17 7.78 -13.46 17.61
CA LEU A 17 8.68 -12.48 16.99
C LEU A 17 9.21 -12.97 15.63
N LEU A 18 9.50 -14.26 15.50
CA LEU A 18 9.87 -14.85 14.21
C LEU A 18 8.72 -14.82 13.21
N GLU A 19 7.48 -14.95 13.67
CA GLU A 19 6.29 -14.82 12.85
C GLU A 19 6.05 -13.37 12.38
N GLU A 20 6.16 -12.39 13.28
CA GLU A 20 6.09 -10.96 12.94
C GLU A 20 7.23 -10.52 12.01
N ALA A 21 8.44 -11.06 12.23
CA ALA A 21 9.61 -10.79 11.40
C ALA A 21 9.54 -11.41 10.00
N ARG A 22 8.61 -12.33 9.71
CA ARG A 22 8.45 -12.92 8.36
C ARG A 22 7.84 -11.96 7.35
N THR A 23 7.05 -10.99 7.80
CA THR A 23 6.47 -9.94 6.92
C THR A 23 6.73 -8.55 7.49
N PRO A 24 8.01 -8.15 7.59
CA PRO A 24 8.32 -6.81 8.00
C PRO A 24 7.75 -5.85 6.94
N TRP A 25 7.27 -4.68 7.36
CA TRP A 25 6.76 -3.62 6.47
C TRP A 25 5.37 -3.82 5.85
N ARG A 26 4.60 -4.85 6.26
CA ARG A 26 3.23 -5.05 5.75
C ARG A 26 2.36 -3.79 5.88
N GLY A 27 2.43 -3.10 7.02
CA GLY A 27 1.70 -1.85 7.25
C GLY A 27 2.12 -0.72 6.31
N LEU A 28 3.44 -0.53 6.12
CA LEU A 28 3.97 0.49 5.22
C LEU A 28 3.55 0.24 3.76
N ARG A 29 3.69 -1.01 3.30
CA ARG A 29 3.30 -1.42 1.95
C ARG A 29 1.82 -1.19 1.70
N ARG A 30 0.97 -1.58 2.65
CA ARG A 30 -0.48 -1.33 2.58
C ARG A 30 -0.81 0.17 2.53
N GLY A 31 -0.10 0.97 3.33
CA GLY A 31 -0.21 2.44 3.30
C GLY A 31 0.11 3.03 1.92
N LEU A 32 1.17 2.54 1.27
CA LEU A 32 1.54 2.95 -0.09
C LEU A 32 0.47 2.57 -1.12
N TRP A 33 -0.02 1.33 -1.11
CA TRP A 33 -1.09 0.90 -2.03
C TRP A 33 -2.35 1.73 -1.86
N PHE A 34 -2.71 2.03 -0.61
CA PHE A 34 -3.85 2.90 -0.32
C PHE A 34 -3.63 4.32 -0.85
N ALA A 35 -2.48 4.95 -0.56
CA ALA A 35 -2.18 6.30 -0.99
C ALA A 35 -2.21 6.45 -2.52
N PHE A 36 -1.60 5.52 -3.26
CA PHE A 36 -1.62 5.55 -4.72
C PHE A 36 -3.02 5.31 -5.30
N SER A 37 -3.78 4.36 -4.73
CA SER A 37 -5.16 4.11 -5.17
C SER A 37 -6.05 5.32 -4.93
N ALA A 38 -5.96 5.93 -3.76
CA ALA A 38 -6.73 7.13 -3.42
C ALA A 38 -6.36 8.31 -4.33
N SER A 39 -5.06 8.51 -4.61
CA SER A 39 -4.60 9.55 -5.54
C SER A 39 -5.15 9.35 -6.96
N ALA A 40 -5.07 8.13 -7.48
CA ALA A 40 -5.60 7.79 -8.80
C ALA A 40 -7.13 8.00 -8.86
N ALA A 41 -7.87 7.61 -7.82
CA ALA A 41 -9.31 7.84 -7.74
C ALA A 41 -9.69 9.33 -7.73
N ILE A 42 -8.96 10.16 -6.97
CA ILE A 42 -9.15 11.61 -6.95
C ILE A 42 -8.87 12.22 -8.33
N GLY A 43 -7.82 11.76 -9.01
CA GLY A 43 -7.52 12.17 -10.38
C GLY A 43 -8.68 11.88 -11.32
N LEU A 44 -9.22 10.64 -11.28
CA LEU A 44 -10.31 10.22 -12.16
C LEU A 44 -11.59 11.01 -11.86
N ALA A 45 -11.88 11.26 -10.59
CA ALA A 45 -13.00 12.11 -10.19
C ALA A 45 -12.85 13.53 -10.75
N THR A 46 -11.64 14.09 -10.71
CA THR A 46 -11.35 15.42 -11.25
C THR A 46 -11.52 15.46 -12.78
N MET A 47 -11.06 14.42 -13.48
CA MET A 47 -11.29 14.28 -14.93
C MET A 47 -12.78 14.17 -15.26
N ALA A 48 -13.52 13.35 -14.52
CA ALA A 48 -14.96 13.20 -14.70
C ALA A 48 -15.69 14.54 -14.53
N MET A 49 -15.31 15.34 -13.53
CA MET A 49 -15.85 16.70 -13.34
C MET A 49 -15.47 17.66 -14.48
N ARG A 50 -14.23 17.59 -14.99
CA ARG A 50 -13.81 18.43 -16.13
C ARG A 50 -14.62 18.10 -17.39
N VAL A 51 -14.87 16.82 -17.63
CA VAL A 51 -15.62 16.34 -18.80
C VAL A 51 -17.08 16.69 -18.70
N SER A 52 -17.68 16.55 -17.51
CA SER A 52 -19.08 16.95 -17.30
C SER A 52 -19.28 18.45 -17.48
N ALA A 53 -18.22 19.26 -17.28
CA ALA A 53 -18.20 20.69 -17.56
C ALA A 53 -17.89 21.04 -19.04
N GLY A 54 -17.77 20.05 -19.94
CA GLY A 54 -17.47 20.25 -21.36
C GLY A 54 -15.98 20.38 -21.70
N GLY A 55 -15.08 20.07 -20.76
CA GLY A 55 -13.64 20.08 -20.98
C GLY A 55 -13.14 18.85 -21.73
N GLU A 56 -12.00 19.00 -22.42
CA GLU A 56 -11.36 17.88 -23.12
C GLU A 56 -10.70 16.88 -22.18
N LEU A 57 -10.67 15.63 -22.64
CA LEU A 57 -10.23 14.46 -21.92
C LEU A 57 -8.87 14.02 -22.46
N ALA A 58 -7.80 14.20 -21.69
CA ALA A 58 -6.47 13.71 -22.07
C ALA A 58 -6.43 12.17 -21.95
N SER A 59 -6.48 11.48 -23.09
CA SER A 59 -6.60 10.01 -23.15
C SER A 59 -5.43 9.29 -22.47
N GLY A 60 -4.21 9.86 -22.55
CA GLY A 60 -3.02 9.32 -21.89
C GLY A 60 -3.16 9.34 -20.36
N ASP A 61 -3.61 10.45 -19.80
CA ASP A 61 -3.74 10.60 -18.35
C ASP A 61 -4.84 9.69 -17.78
N LEU A 62 -5.92 9.47 -18.54
CA LEU A 62 -6.96 8.51 -18.17
C LEU A 62 -6.44 7.08 -18.07
N ILE A 63 -5.64 6.64 -19.04
CA ILE A 63 -5.06 5.28 -19.04
C ILE A 63 -4.15 5.13 -17.83
N ILE A 64 -3.32 6.14 -17.55
CA ILE A 64 -2.41 6.13 -16.40
C ILE A 64 -3.19 6.05 -15.10
N GLN A 65 -4.20 6.90 -14.90
CA GLN A 65 -4.95 6.91 -13.65
C GLN A 65 -5.82 5.66 -13.47
N SER A 66 -6.44 5.16 -14.54
CA SER A 66 -7.20 3.90 -14.50
C SER A 66 -6.29 2.71 -14.21
N GLY A 67 -5.13 2.66 -14.86
CA GLY A 67 -4.11 1.63 -14.65
C GLY A 67 -3.55 1.67 -13.22
N ALA A 68 -3.26 2.86 -12.70
CA ALA A 68 -2.81 3.04 -11.32
C ALA A 68 -3.89 2.59 -10.32
N LEU A 69 -5.15 3.00 -10.52
CA LEU A 69 -6.24 2.61 -9.64
C LEU A 69 -6.46 1.09 -9.62
N LEU A 70 -6.44 0.45 -10.80
CA LEU A 70 -6.57 -1.00 -10.91
C LEU A 70 -5.37 -1.72 -10.27
N LEU A 71 -4.14 -1.35 -10.64
CA LEU A 71 -2.93 -2.00 -10.16
C LEU A 71 -2.81 -1.90 -8.64
N PHE A 72 -2.86 -0.68 -8.10
CA PHE A 72 -2.69 -0.46 -6.67
C PHE A 72 -3.90 -0.91 -5.87
N GLY A 73 -5.12 -0.84 -6.44
CA GLY A 73 -6.33 -1.38 -5.82
C GLY A 73 -6.27 -2.89 -5.68
N VAL A 74 -5.81 -3.61 -6.72
CA VAL A 74 -5.60 -5.06 -6.67
C VAL A 74 -4.49 -5.42 -5.69
N LEU A 75 -3.38 -4.70 -5.68
CA LEU A 75 -2.29 -4.93 -4.72
C LEU A 75 -2.76 -4.70 -3.27
N LEU A 76 -3.55 -3.65 -3.03
CA LEU A 76 -4.16 -3.38 -1.73
C LEU A 76 -5.10 -4.52 -1.29
N TRP A 77 -5.91 -5.04 -2.22
CA TRP A 77 -6.82 -6.14 -1.95
C TRP A 77 -6.08 -7.46 -1.67
N ARG A 78 -4.98 -7.75 -2.38
CA ARG A 78 -4.17 -8.95 -2.12
C ARG A 78 -3.34 -8.88 -0.82
N ASP A 79 -3.05 -7.67 -0.33
CA ASP A 79 -2.28 -7.47 0.91
C ASP A 79 -3.17 -7.48 2.18
N ARG A 80 -4.50 -7.64 2.01
CA ARG A 80 -5.50 -7.90 3.07
C ARG A 80 -5.26 -9.25 3.74
#